data_AF-A0A1Q7HWD7-F1
#
_entry.id   AF-A0A1Q7HWD7-F1
#
_cell.length_a   1.000
_cell.length_b   1.000
_cell.length_c   1.000
_cell.angle_alpha   90.00
_cell.angle_beta   90.00
_cell.angle_gamma   90.00
#
_symmetry.space_group_name_H-M   'P 1'
#
loop_
_entity.id
_entity.type
_entity.pdbx_description
1 polymer ?
#
loop_
_entity_poly.entity_id
_entity_poly.type
_entity_poly.pdbx_seq_one_letter_code
_entity_poly.pdbx_strand_id
1 'polypeptide(L)'
;MAAPFAAGTVALPLRPVVDGVAWLEDEGVFVPVTTFVNYHSAWVSESAFPTLTVNQISGPLSIVFKNTGGQPWNKGPLGQEARLGVNGDNEAWAGLSVNWPFTTRPAVQTEASVAPGANGTFTFQVRAPAQPGLYPIHLRPVIDGVTWMEDEGVFLYVSVVN
;
A
#
# COMPACT_ATOMS: atom_id res chain seq x y z
N MET A 1 -24.74 -2.33 -3.48
CA MET A 1 -23.77 -1.36 -4.05
C MET A 1 -22.52 -1.41 -3.20
N ALA A 2 -21.36 -1.75 -3.77
CA ALA A 2 -20.09 -1.53 -3.10
C ALA A 2 -19.71 -0.06 -3.29
N ALA A 3 -19.46 0.67 -2.20
CA ALA A 3 -18.96 2.05 -2.30
C ALA A 3 -17.59 2.04 -3.00
N PRO A 4 -17.28 3.05 -3.85
CA PRO A 4 -15.94 3.18 -4.40
C PRO A 4 -14.94 3.37 -3.25
N PHE A 5 -13.81 2.67 -3.35
CA PHE A 5 -12.69 2.82 -2.42
C PHE A 5 -11.92 4.14 -2.62
N ALA A 6 -12.31 4.94 -3.62
CA ALA A 6 -11.82 6.28 -3.86
C ALA A 6 -12.67 7.34 -3.14
N ALA A 7 -12.09 8.50 -2.88
CA ALA A 7 -12.84 9.63 -2.34
C ALA A 7 -13.99 10.02 -3.30
N GLY A 8 -15.19 10.18 -2.75
CA GLY A 8 -16.36 10.51 -3.56
C GLY A 8 -17.63 10.60 -2.75
N THR A 9 -18.65 11.23 -3.34
CA THR A 9 -20.00 11.26 -2.77
C THR A 9 -20.87 10.26 -3.53
N VAL A 10 -21.43 9.30 -2.82
CA VAL A 10 -22.46 8.39 -3.35
C VAL A 10 -23.82 8.82 -2.80
N ALA A 11 -24.77 9.06 -3.69
CA ALA A 11 -26.17 9.23 -3.31
C ALA A 11 -26.83 7.86 -3.19
N LEU A 12 -27.25 7.48 -1.98
CA LEU A 12 -28.05 6.28 -1.77
C LEU A 12 -29.53 6.66 -1.86
N PRO A 13 -30.27 6.22 -2.92
CA PRO A 13 -31.68 6.52 -3.03
C PRO A 13 -32.46 5.77 -1.96
N LEU A 14 -33.29 6.47 -1.21
CA LEU A 14 -34.20 5.89 -0.23
C LEU A 14 -35.59 5.84 -0.84
N ARG A 15 -36.21 4.66 -0.83
CA ARG A 15 -37.63 4.49 -1.16
C ARG A 15 -38.40 4.14 0.10
N PRO A 16 -39.27 5.04 0.60
CA PRO A 16 -40.13 4.74 1.74
C PRO A 16 -41.05 3.54 1.45
N VAL A 17 -41.18 2.64 2.42
CA VAL A 17 -42.12 1.51 2.39
C VAL A 17 -43.19 1.72 3.45
N VAL A 18 -44.45 1.47 3.08
CA VAL A 18 -45.50 1.19 4.05
C VAL A 18 -45.55 -0.32 4.24
N ASP A 19 -45.32 -0.75 5.47
CA ASP A 19 -45.11 -2.17 5.81
C ASP A 19 -46.31 -3.03 5.38
N GLY A 20 -46.08 -3.96 4.46
CA GLY A 20 -47.09 -4.92 3.97
C GLY A 20 -48.09 -4.41 2.91
N VAL A 21 -47.95 -3.21 2.33
CA VAL A 21 -49.00 -2.64 1.44
C VAL A 21 -48.51 -2.32 0.02
N ALA A 22 -47.48 -1.48 -0.16
CA ALA A 22 -46.87 -1.16 -1.46
C ALA A 22 -45.66 -0.23 -1.28
N TRP A 23 -44.83 -0.13 -2.32
CA TRP A 23 -43.80 0.90 -2.42
C TRP A 23 -44.46 2.26 -2.71
N LEU A 24 -44.04 3.32 -1.99
CA LEU A 24 -44.46 4.70 -2.25
C LEU A 24 -43.66 5.31 -3.42
N GLU A 25 -44.15 6.43 -3.97
CA GLU A 25 -43.46 7.17 -5.03
C GLU A 25 -42.06 7.62 -4.58
N ASP A 26 -41.12 7.60 -5.52
CA ASP A 26 -39.72 7.94 -5.31
C ASP A 26 -39.58 9.47 -5.25
N GLU A 27 -39.65 10.03 -4.04
CA GLU A 27 -39.56 11.49 -3.77
C GLU A 27 -38.15 12.07 -3.98
N GLY A 28 -37.22 11.33 -4.59
CA GLY A 28 -35.85 11.80 -4.83
C GLY A 28 -35.04 12.01 -3.55
N VAL A 29 -35.43 11.34 -2.45
CA VAL A 29 -34.70 11.39 -1.17
C VAL A 29 -33.44 10.54 -1.30
N PHE A 30 -32.27 11.16 -1.12
CA PHE A 30 -31.01 10.45 -1.05
C PHE A 30 -30.22 10.82 0.21
N VAL A 31 -29.46 9.86 0.72
CA VAL A 31 -28.44 10.12 1.74
C VAL A 31 -27.10 10.26 1.03
N PRO A 32 -26.42 11.41 1.10
CA PRO A 32 -25.05 11.53 0.59
C PRO A 32 -24.09 10.82 1.54
N VAL A 33 -23.39 9.80 1.04
CA VAL A 33 -22.26 9.16 1.72
C VAL A 33 -20.99 9.75 1.12
N THR A 34 -20.22 10.50 1.91
CA THR A 34 -18.92 11.04 1.48
C THR A 34 -17.80 10.17 2.04
N THR A 35 -17.00 9.57 1.16
CA THR A 35 -15.75 8.90 1.54
C THR A 35 -14.60 9.91 1.44
N PHE A 36 -13.84 10.08 2.53
CA PHE A 36 -12.59 10.83 2.52
C PHE A 36 -11.43 9.85 2.58
N VAL A 37 -10.45 10.00 1.67
CA VAL A 37 -9.19 9.26 1.68
C VAL A 37 -8.14 10.17 2.33
N ASN A 38 -7.68 9.78 3.51
CA ASN A 38 -6.72 10.51 4.34
C ASN A 38 -5.63 9.55 4.83
N TYR A 39 -4.98 8.91 3.85
CA TYR A 39 -3.82 8.05 4.04
C TYR A 39 -2.58 8.80 3.58
N HIS A 40 -1.69 9.08 4.53
CA HIS A 40 -0.44 9.79 4.28
C HIS A 40 0.68 9.11 5.05
N SER A 41 1.89 9.16 4.50
CA SER A 41 3.10 8.64 5.09
C SER A 41 4.21 9.70 5.13
N ALA A 42 5.14 9.52 6.06
CA ALA A 42 6.45 10.17 6.03
C ALA A 42 7.55 9.12 6.30
N TRP A 43 8.66 9.20 5.60
CA TRP A 43 9.78 8.29 5.74
C TRP A 43 10.45 8.49 7.10
N VAL A 44 10.88 7.39 7.71
CA VAL A 44 11.52 7.40 9.03
C VAL A 44 12.93 6.85 8.95
N SER A 45 13.08 5.64 8.42
CA SER A 45 14.36 4.95 8.34
C SER A 45 14.31 3.76 7.38
N GLU A 46 15.49 3.25 7.03
CA GLU A 46 15.63 1.99 6.31
C GLU A 46 16.90 1.24 6.74
N SER A 47 16.95 -0.05 6.43
CA SER A 47 18.14 -0.89 6.59
C SER A 47 19.28 -0.43 5.67
N ALA A 48 20.52 -0.75 6.02
CA ALA A 48 21.66 -0.51 5.14
C ALA A 48 21.52 -1.21 3.78
N PHE A 49 22.04 -0.58 2.73
CA PHE A 49 22.04 -1.14 1.37
C PHE A 49 22.88 -2.43 1.29
N PRO A 50 22.31 -3.55 0.80
CA PRO A 50 23.03 -4.80 0.74
C PRO A 50 24.04 -4.83 -0.40
N THR A 51 25.19 -5.47 -0.14
CA THR A 51 26.08 -5.99 -1.18
C THR A 51 25.98 -7.51 -1.17
N LEU A 52 25.66 -8.10 -2.31
CA LEU A 52 25.36 -9.52 -2.47
C LEU A 52 26.25 -10.12 -3.56
N THR A 53 26.63 -11.38 -3.41
CA THR A 53 27.19 -12.14 -4.52
C THR A 53 26.08 -12.58 -5.47
N VAL A 54 26.43 -12.90 -6.72
CA VAL A 54 25.47 -13.37 -7.72
C VAL A 54 24.59 -14.51 -7.18
N ASN A 55 23.28 -14.43 -7.44
CA ASN A 55 22.25 -15.38 -6.97
C ASN A 55 22.02 -15.46 -5.45
N GLN A 56 22.77 -14.71 -4.63
CA GLN A 56 22.58 -14.66 -3.19
C GLN A 56 21.23 -14.05 -2.81
N ILE A 57 20.59 -14.59 -1.77
CA ILE A 57 19.43 -13.98 -1.12
C ILE A 57 19.91 -13.07 0.01
N SER A 58 19.37 -11.86 0.09
CA SER A 58 19.70 -10.92 1.16
C SER A 58 19.25 -11.42 2.54
N GLY A 59 19.83 -10.86 3.60
CA GLY A 59 19.14 -10.82 4.89
C GLY A 59 17.84 -10.01 4.81
N PRO A 60 17.05 -9.95 5.90
CA PRO A 60 15.86 -9.11 5.93
C PRO A 60 16.25 -7.64 5.75
N LEU A 61 15.58 -6.99 4.80
CA LEU A 61 15.65 -5.56 4.54
C LEU A 61 14.39 -4.91 5.09
N SER A 62 14.53 -3.69 5.59
CA SER A 62 13.43 -2.99 6.25
C SER A 62 13.33 -1.54 5.83
N ILE A 63 12.12 -1.05 5.62
CA ILE A 63 11.81 0.37 5.49
C ILE A 63 10.70 0.71 6.46
N VAL A 64 10.85 1.83 7.16
CA VAL A 64 9.91 2.32 8.16
C VAL A 64 9.32 3.64 7.68
N PHE A 65 7.99 3.70 7.66
CA PHE A 65 7.23 4.92 7.42
C PHE A 65 6.34 5.24 8.62
N LYS A 66 6.18 6.51 8.92
CA LYS A 66 5.22 7.02 9.89
C LYS A 66 3.89 7.29 9.19
N ASN A 67 2.78 6.88 9.79
CA ASN A 67 1.46 7.30 9.37
C ASN A 67 1.24 8.77 9.76
N THR A 68 1.19 9.65 8.77
CA THR A 68 0.92 11.10 8.94
C THR A 68 -0.51 11.46 8.58
N GLY A 69 -1.31 10.50 8.13
CA GLY A 69 -2.70 10.67 7.79
C GLY A 69 -3.65 10.57 8.98
N GLY A 70 -4.94 10.78 8.71
CA GLY A 70 -6.01 10.69 9.69
C GLY A 70 -6.58 9.28 9.86
N GLN A 71 -6.27 8.34 8.96
CA GLN A 71 -6.80 6.97 8.99
C GLN A 71 -5.73 5.94 9.37
N PRO A 72 -6.05 4.92 10.19
CA PRO A 72 -5.11 3.84 10.50
C PRO A 72 -4.89 2.92 9.29
N TRP A 73 -3.67 2.42 9.13
CA TRP A 73 -3.40 1.36 8.16
C TRP A 73 -3.68 0.01 8.82
N ASN A 74 -4.73 -0.69 8.39
CA ASN A 74 -5.15 -1.96 8.98
C ASN A 74 -4.78 -3.11 8.06
N LYS A 75 -4.00 -4.06 8.55
CA LYS A 75 -3.55 -5.23 7.79
C LYS A 75 -4.71 -6.21 7.58
N GLY A 76 -4.90 -6.68 6.35
CA GLY A 76 -5.95 -7.63 5.96
C GLY A 76 -7.15 -7.02 5.23
N PRO A 77 -7.87 -6.03 5.78
CA PRO A 77 -9.01 -5.44 5.10
C PRO A 77 -8.65 -4.74 3.78
N LEU A 78 -9.45 -5.01 2.74
CA LEU A 78 -9.34 -4.33 1.46
C LEU A 78 -9.50 -2.82 1.63
N GLY A 79 -8.62 -2.06 0.97
CA GLY A 79 -8.60 -0.61 1.02
C GLY A 79 -8.16 0.00 2.36
N GLN A 80 -7.55 -0.78 3.25
CA GLN A 80 -6.94 -0.27 4.49
C GLN A 80 -5.53 -0.82 4.73
N GLU A 81 -5.16 -1.92 4.07
CA GLU A 81 -3.84 -2.53 4.16
C GLU A 81 -2.80 -1.69 3.42
N ALA A 82 -1.72 -1.34 4.12
CA ALA A 82 -0.57 -0.68 3.55
C ALA A 82 0.43 -1.71 3.01
N ARG A 83 0.91 -1.45 1.80
CA ARG A 83 1.98 -2.22 1.18
C ARG A 83 3.11 -1.30 0.82
N LEU A 84 4.32 -1.83 0.86
CA LEU A 84 5.44 -1.22 0.17
C LEU A 84 5.30 -1.59 -1.30
N GLY A 85 5.25 -0.59 -2.17
CA GLY A 85 5.17 -0.78 -3.61
C GLY A 85 6.45 -0.34 -4.30
N VAL A 86 6.78 -0.98 -5.41
CA VAL A 86 7.75 -0.43 -6.37
C VAL A 86 7.07 0.75 -7.06
N ASN A 87 7.70 1.93 -7.01
CA ASN A 87 7.08 3.17 -7.44
C ASN A 87 6.57 3.09 -8.89
N GLY A 88 5.32 3.52 -9.11
CA GLY A 88 4.65 3.47 -10.41
C GLY A 88 4.37 2.05 -10.92
N ASP A 89 4.36 1.04 -10.05
CA ASP A 89 4.17 -0.37 -10.42
C ASP A 89 5.22 -0.86 -11.44
N ASN A 90 6.46 -0.35 -11.36
CA ASN A 90 7.52 -0.73 -12.26
C ASN A 90 7.95 -2.20 -12.05
N GLU A 91 7.74 -3.04 -13.05
CA GLU A 91 8.07 -4.48 -13.00
C GLU A 91 9.54 -4.80 -13.30
N ALA A 92 10.39 -3.81 -13.61
CA ALA A 92 11.81 -4.02 -13.92
C ALA A 92 12.56 -4.80 -12.81
N TRP A 93 12.08 -4.73 -11.57
CA TRP A 93 12.67 -5.36 -10.40
C TRP A 93 11.98 -6.65 -9.96
N ALA A 94 10.97 -7.14 -10.70
CA ALA A 94 10.20 -8.34 -10.32
C ALA A 94 11.09 -9.59 -10.16
N GLY A 95 12.16 -9.69 -10.96
CA GLY A 95 13.15 -10.77 -10.87
C GLY A 95 13.97 -10.79 -9.57
N LEU A 96 13.96 -9.71 -8.80
CA LEU A 96 14.61 -9.63 -7.48
C LEU A 96 13.73 -10.21 -6.37
N SER A 97 12.47 -10.52 -6.64
CA SER A 97 11.49 -10.89 -5.61
C SER A 97 11.84 -12.18 -4.87
N VAL A 98 11.70 -12.13 -3.54
CA VAL A 98 11.76 -13.30 -2.66
C VAL A 98 10.52 -13.26 -1.78
N ASN A 99 9.53 -14.09 -2.09
CA ASN A 99 8.24 -14.18 -1.39
C ASN A 99 7.50 -12.84 -1.28
N TRP A 100 7.66 -11.96 -2.26
CA TRP A 100 6.90 -10.71 -2.32
C TRP A 100 5.41 -11.03 -2.51
N PRO A 101 4.50 -10.32 -1.81
CA PRO A 101 3.06 -10.44 -2.04
C PRO A 101 2.64 -10.35 -3.51
N PHE A 102 3.27 -9.43 -4.26
CA PHE A 102 3.12 -9.27 -5.71
C PHE A 102 4.46 -8.86 -6.31
N THR A 103 4.62 -9.01 -7.63
CA THR A 103 5.84 -8.63 -8.36
C THR A 103 6.27 -7.18 -8.12
N THR A 104 5.33 -6.28 -7.85
CA THR A 104 5.54 -4.86 -7.55
C THR A 104 5.21 -4.48 -6.10
N ARG A 105 5.00 -5.47 -5.22
CA ARG A 105 4.67 -5.26 -3.80
C ARG A 105 5.66 -6.04 -2.92
N PRO A 106 6.84 -5.49 -2.58
CA PRO A 106 7.82 -6.18 -1.76
C PRO A 106 7.33 -6.69 -0.41
N ALA A 107 6.46 -5.93 0.26
CA ALA A 107 5.99 -6.25 1.60
C ALA A 107 4.61 -5.68 1.91
N VAL A 108 3.92 -6.33 2.84
CA VAL A 108 2.81 -5.77 3.61
C VAL A 108 3.38 -5.19 4.91
N GLN A 109 2.71 -4.21 5.53
CA GLN A 109 3.12 -3.76 6.87
C GLN A 109 3.20 -4.93 7.87
N THR A 110 4.12 -4.84 8.82
CA THR A 110 4.34 -5.90 9.83
C THR A 110 3.26 -5.85 10.90
N GLU A 111 2.91 -4.65 11.33
CA GLU A 111 1.93 -4.34 12.36
C GLU A 111 0.51 -4.73 11.93
N ALA A 112 -0.32 -5.18 12.88
CA ALA A 112 -1.73 -5.44 12.61
C ALA A 112 -2.50 -4.14 12.29
N SER A 113 -2.13 -3.04 12.96
CA SER A 113 -2.67 -1.70 12.71
C SER A 113 -1.60 -0.64 12.98
N VAL A 114 -1.50 0.35 12.09
CA VAL A 114 -0.62 1.52 12.25
C VAL A 114 -1.50 2.75 12.41
N ALA A 115 -1.70 3.17 13.66
CA ALA A 115 -2.48 4.36 13.99
C ALA A 115 -1.85 5.66 13.45
N PRO A 116 -2.63 6.74 13.29
CA PRO A 116 -2.08 8.08 13.06
C PRO A 116 -0.95 8.42 14.04
N GLY A 117 0.19 8.86 13.51
CA GLY A 117 1.39 9.16 14.28
C GLY A 117 2.27 7.96 14.63
N ALA A 118 1.84 6.72 14.38
CA ALA A 118 2.62 5.51 14.62
C ALA A 118 3.47 5.12 13.40
N ASN A 119 4.45 4.25 13.61
CA ASN A 119 5.31 3.73 12.56
C ASN A 119 4.79 2.38 12.04
N GLY A 120 4.83 2.22 10.72
CA GLY A 120 4.63 0.96 10.02
C GLY A 120 5.95 0.46 9.43
N THR A 121 6.22 -0.82 9.61
CA THR A 121 7.47 -1.48 9.21
C THR A 121 7.21 -2.44 8.05
N PHE A 122 7.98 -2.29 6.98
CA PHE A 122 7.91 -3.15 5.81
C PHE A 122 9.18 -3.98 5.72
N THR A 123 9.06 -5.30 5.88
CA THR A 123 10.21 -6.22 5.86
C THR A 123 10.11 -7.15 4.66
N PHE A 124 11.19 -7.24 3.88
CA PHE A 124 11.27 -8.08 2.69
C PHE A 124 12.70 -8.60 2.46
N GLN A 125 12.84 -9.49 1.48
CA GLN A 125 14.14 -9.96 1.00
C GLN A 125 14.21 -9.81 -0.52
N VAL A 126 15.43 -9.81 -1.05
CA VAL A 126 15.70 -9.80 -2.48
C VAL A 126 16.69 -10.89 -2.86
N ARG A 127 16.64 -11.32 -4.12
CA ARG A 127 17.64 -12.20 -4.74
C ARG A 127 18.48 -11.39 -5.71
N ALA A 128 19.80 -11.42 -5.54
CA ALA A 128 20.75 -10.85 -6.49
C ALA A 128 20.66 -11.58 -7.85
N PRO A 129 20.61 -10.85 -8.99
CA PRO A 129 20.69 -11.48 -10.30
C PRO A 129 22.06 -12.11 -10.57
N ALA A 130 22.15 -12.84 -11.69
CA ALA A 130 23.42 -13.41 -12.15
C ALA A 130 24.38 -12.37 -12.74
N GLN A 131 23.90 -11.14 -13.00
CA GLN A 131 24.69 -10.05 -13.55
C GLN A 131 25.14 -9.09 -12.43
N PRO A 132 26.45 -8.90 -12.22
CA PRO A 132 26.96 -7.86 -11.34
C PRO A 132 26.49 -6.46 -11.76
N GLY A 133 26.27 -5.58 -10.79
CA GLY A 133 25.77 -4.23 -11.06
C GLY A 133 25.06 -3.61 -9.86
N LEU A 134 24.53 -2.42 -10.08
CA LEU A 134 23.77 -1.67 -9.08
C LEU A 134 22.30 -1.61 -9.50
N TYR A 135 21.41 -2.01 -8.61
CA TYR A 135 19.98 -2.13 -8.86
C TYR A 135 19.21 -1.17 -7.93
N PRO A 136 18.78 0.03 -8.40
CA PRO A 136 17.98 0.97 -7.62
C PRO A 136 16.49 0.63 -7.62
N ILE A 137 15.98 0.11 -6.50
CA ILE A 137 14.54 -0.13 -6.34
C ILE A 137 13.92 1.12 -5.70
N HIS A 138 13.13 1.89 -6.44
CA HIS A 138 12.38 3.02 -5.89
C HIS A 138 11.11 2.51 -5.22
N LEU A 139 10.88 2.92 -3.98
CA LEU A 139 9.90 2.32 -3.09
C LEU A 139 8.98 3.39 -2.51
N ARG A 140 7.69 3.07 -2.42
CA ARG A 140 6.66 4.02 -1.99
C ARG A 140 5.51 3.29 -1.31
N PRO A 141 4.95 3.79 -0.19
CA PRO A 141 3.78 3.19 0.43
C PRO A 141 2.52 3.36 -0.42
N VAL A 142 1.67 2.35 -0.39
CA VAL A 142 0.36 2.35 -1.06
C VAL A 142 -0.68 1.69 -0.16
N ILE A 143 -1.86 2.29 -0.04
CA ILE A 143 -3.05 1.55 0.38
C ILE A 143 -3.62 0.90 -0.87
N ASP A 144 -3.50 -0.42 -0.96
CA ASP A 144 -3.74 -1.13 -2.20
C ASP A 144 -5.20 -1.00 -2.65
N GLY A 145 -5.40 -0.65 -3.93
CA GLY A 145 -6.72 -0.36 -4.49
C GLY A 145 -7.33 0.99 -4.08
N VAL A 146 -6.62 1.82 -3.30
CA VAL A 146 -7.09 3.14 -2.84
C VAL A 146 -6.19 4.25 -3.34
N THR A 147 -4.95 4.34 -2.84
CA THR A 147 -4.06 5.46 -3.14
C THR A 147 -2.61 5.11 -2.83
N TRP A 148 -1.70 5.61 -3.68
CA TRP A 148 -0.31 5.80 -3.29
C TRP A 148 -0.23 6.94 -2.27
N MET A 149 0.57 6.77 -1.24
CA MET A 149 0.88 7.85 -0.28
C MET A 149 2.01 8.72 -0.85
N GLU A 150 2.61 9.61 -0.08
CA GLU A 150 3.67 10.52 -0.52
C GLU A 150 4.84 9.81 -1.20
N ASP A 151 5.41 10.44 -2.22
CA ASP A 151 6.68 10.03 -2.82
C ASP A 151 7.79 10.89 -2.22
N GLU A 152 8.54 10.32 -1.28
CA GLU A 152 9.68 10.98 -0.63
C GLU A 152 11.02 10.62 -1.30
N GLY A 153 10.98 9.99 -2.49
CA GLY A 153 12.19 9.58 -3.19
C GLY A 153 12.95 8.45 -2.49
N VAL A 154 12.24 7.61 -1.73
CA VAL A 154 12.84 6.47 -1.02
C VAL A 154 13.28 5.42 -2.03
N PHE A 155 14.51 4.92 -1.88
CA PHE A 155 15.06 3.89 -2.74
C PHE A 155 15.96 2.94 -1.97
N LEU A 156 16.07 1.71 -2.46
CA LEU A 156 17.02 0.71 -1.99
C LEU A 156 18.00 0.38 -3.12
N TYR A 157 19.29 0.61 -2.90
CA TYR A 157 20.33 0.08 -3.79
C TYR A 157 20.70 -1.35 -3.40
N VAL A 158 20.61 -2.27 -4.36
CA VAL A 158 21.20 -3.61 -4.24
C VAL A 158 22.46 -3.64 -5.09
N SER A 159 23.62 -3.78 -4.44
CA SER A 159 24.90 -3.97 -5.14
C SER A 159 25.16 -5.45 -5.33
N VAL A 160 25.45 -5.87 -6.56
CA VAL A 160 25.75 -7.26 -6.90
C VAL A 160 27.17 -7.39 -7.41
N VAL A 161 27.93 -8.27 -6.79
CA VAL A 161 29.32 -8.59 -7.09
C VAL A 161 29.47 -10.07 -7.43
N ASN A 162 30.62 -10.45 -8.00
CA ASN A 162 30.94 -11.87 -8.26
C ASN A 162 31.29 -12.60 -6.96
#